data_AF-K8GGD5-F1
#
_entry.id   AF-K8GGD5-F1
#
_cell.length_a   1.000
_cell.length_b   1.000
_cell.length_c   1.000
_cell.angle_alpha   90.00
_cell.angle_beta   90.00
_cell.angle_gamma   90.00
#
_symmetry.space_group_name_H-M   'P 1'
#
loop_
_entity.id
_entity.type
_entity.pdbx_description
1 polymer ?
#
loop_
_entity_poly.entity_id
_entity_poly.type
_entity_poly.pdbx_seq_one_letter_code
_entity_poly.pdbx_strand_id
1 'polypeptide(L)'
;MVRRRGGRGLLSTVARTAAISATATAASKATSNAMNQRAVQAQQEQLAALQAQQEMERMKAQVAALQATQAQPAAPTAPAAQPDLLAQLTQLSHLKDAGALTEEEFQLAKAKLLG
;
A
#
# COMPACT_ATOMS: atom_id res chain seq x y z
N MET A 1 -63.12 -50.08 -20.70
CA MET A 1 -61.79 -50.06 -20.03
C MET A 1 -61.51 -48.65 -19.50
N VAL A 2 -60.63 -48.56 -18.52
CA VAL A 2 -60.57 -47.58 -17.43
C VAL A 2 -59.55 -46.44 -17.69
N ARG A 3 -59.83 -45.26 -17.09
CA ARG A 3 -58.92 -44.18 -16.55
C ARG A 3 -58.44 -42.99 -17.40
N ARG A 4 -58.99 -41.82 -17.03
CA ARG A 4 -58.37 -40.55 -16.53
C ARG A 4 -57.00 -40.09 -17.07
N ARG A 5 -56.93 -38.80 -17.44
CA ARG A 5 -56.15 -37.70 -16.79
C ARG A 5 -56.25 -36.47 -17.72
N GLY A 6 -56.84 -35.34 -17.36
CA GLY A 6 -56.47 -34.46 -16.25
C GLY A 6 -56.03 -33.13 -16.88
N GLY A 7 -56.90 -32.11 -16.82
CA GLY A 7 -56.68 -30.81 -17.44
C GLY A 7 -55.36 -30.19 -16.98
N ARG A 8 -54.50 -29.85 -17.94
CA ARG A 8 -53.31 -29.02 -17.71
C ARG A 8 -53.80 -27.58 -17.49
N GLY A 9 -54.04 -27.29 -16.21
CA GLY A 9 -54.67 -26.07 -15.74
C GLY A 9 -53.86 -24.82 -16.07
N LEU A 10 -54.63 -23.74 -16.29
CA LEU A 10 -54.20 -22.34 -16.38
C LEU A 10 -53.39 -21.87 -15.13
N LEU A 11 -53.42 -22.66 -14.06
CA LEU A 11 -52.58 -22.49 -12.87
C LEU A 11 -51.09 -22.74 -13.14
N SER A 12 -50.74 -23.58 -14.12
CA SER A 12 -49.32 -23.86 -14.43
C SER A 12 -48.64 -22.71 -15.18
N THR A 13 -49.39 -21.85 -15.86
CA THR A 13 -48.85 -20.73 -16.64
C THR A 13 -48.56 -19.50 -15.79
N VAL A 14 -49.35 -19.22 -14.76
CA VAL A 14 -49.14 -18.06 -13.86
C VAL A 14 -47.95 -18.28 -12.91
N ALA A 15 -47.72 -19.53 -12.47
CA ALA A 15 -46.57 -19.87 -11.64
C ALA A 15 -45.23 -19.66 -12.37
N ARG A 16 -45.19 -19.86 -13.71
CA ARG A 16 -43.96 -19.74 -14.49
C ARG A 16 -43.59 -18.27 -14.78
N THR A 17 -44.59 -17.40 -14.98
CA THR A 17 -44.34 -15.95 -15.15
C THR A 17 -43.85 -15.28 -13.88
N ALA A 18 -44.32 -15.70 -12.69
CA ALA A 18 -43.82 -15.17 -11.42
C ALA A 18 -42.35 -15.55 -11.14
N ALA A 19 -41.93 -16.76 -11.51
CA ALA A 19 -40.53 -17.19 -11.36
C ALA A 19 -39.59 -16.54 -12.39
N ILE A 20 -40.08 -16.30 -13.62
CA ILE A 20 -39.32 -15.65 -14.69
C ILE A 20 -39.20 -14.13 -14.47
N SER A 21 -40.22 -13.46 -13.91
CA SER A 21 -40.15 -12.03 -13.56
C SER A 21 -39.30 -11.76 -12.31
N ALA A 22 -39.28 -12.70 -11.34
CA ALA A 22 -38.42 -12.62 -10.17
C ALA A 22 -36.92 -12.71 -10.50
N THR A 23 -36.54 -13.51 -11.50
CA THR A 23 -35.15 -13.63 -11.97
C THR A 23 -34.72 -12.47 -12.87
N ALA A 24 -35.64 -11.87 -13.64
CA ALA A 24 -35.36 -10.68 -14.43
C ALA A 24 -34.98 -9.46 -13.57
N THR A 25 -35.62 -9.30 -12.40
CA THR A 25 -35.29 -8.22 -11.45
C THR A 25 -33.95 -8.50 -10.74
N ALA A 26 -33.62 -9.77 -10.48
CA ALA A 26 -32.34 -10.15 -9.87
C ALA A 26 -31.15 -9.91 -10.82
N ALA A 27 -31.28 -10.25 -12.11
CA ALA A 27 -30.25 -9.97 -13.12
C ALA A 27 -30.07 -8.46 -13.37
N SER A 28 -31.17 -7.70 -13.35
CA SER A 28 -31.14 -6.23 -13.46
C SER A 28 -30.47 -5.58 -12.25
N LYS A 29 -30.79 -6.03 -11.02
CA LYS A 29 -30.10 -5.58 -9.81
C LYS A 29 -28.62 -5.96 -9.78
N ALA A 30 -28.25 -7.15 -10.27
CA ALA A 30 -26.85 -7.57 -10.35
C ALA A 30 -26.05 -6.68 -11.32
N THR A 31 -26.63 -6.34 -12.47
CA THR A 31 -26.00 -5.43 -13.44
C THR A 31 -25.93 -4.00 -12.92
N SER A 32 -27.00 -3.48 -12.32
CA SER A 32 -27.00 -2.17 -11.67
C SER A 32 -25.97 -2.09 -10.53
N ASN A 33 -25.83 -3.14 -9.73
CA ASN A 33 -24.81 -3.22 -8.69
C ASN A 33 -23.40 -3.28 -9.30
N ALA A 34 -23.18 -4.03 -10.38
CA ALA A 34 -21.89 -4.07 -11.06
C ALA A 34 -21.52 -2.71 -11.69
N MET A 35 -22.50 -2.00 -12.25
CA MET A 35 -22.32 -0.64 -12.78
C MET A 35 -22.03 0.37 -11.66
N ASN A 36 -22.77 0.31 -10.55
CA ASN A 36 -22.48 1.15 -9.38
C ASN A 36 -21.10 0.86 -8.79
N GLN A 37 -20.70 -0.41 -8.69
CA GLN A 37 -19.38 -0.78 -8.21
C GLN A 37 -18.28 -0.25 -9.12
N ARG A 38 -18.44 -0.33 -10.45
CA ARG A 38 -17.49 0.27 -11.41
C ARG A 38 -17.45 1.79 -11.30
N ALA A 39 -18.60 2.45 -11.12
CA ALA A 39 -18.63 3.91 -10.94
C ALA A 39 -17.93 4.34 -9.64
N VAL A 40 -18.13 3.59 -8.54
CA VAL A 40 -17.45 3.83 -7.26
C VAL A 40 -15.94 3.57 -7.38
N GLN A 41 -15.53 2.50 -8.05
CA GLN A 41 -14.12 2.20 -8.30
C GLN A 41 -13.45 3.27 -9.16
N ALA A 42 -14.07 3.69 -10.26
CA ALA A 42 -13.53 4.75 -11.11
C ALA A 42 -13.37 6.08 -10.34
N GLN A 43 -14.30 6.39 -9.42
CA GLN A 43 -14.18 7.58 -8.58
C GLN A 43 -13.05 7.47 -7.55
N GLN A 44 -12.87 6.28 -6.95
CA GLN A 44 -11.73 6.03 -6.04
C GLN A 44 -10.39 6.09 -6.76
N GLU A 45 -10.29 5.55 -7.97
CA GLU A 45 -9.06 5.61 -8.77
C GLU A 45 -8.67 7.05 -9.11
N GLN A 46 -9.63 7.92 -9.43
CA GLN A 46 -9.38 9.34 -9.66
C GLN A 46 -8.85 10.05 -8.40
N LEU A 47 -9.44 9.77 -7.24
CA LEU A 47 -8.99 10.33 -5.96
C LEU A 47 -7.59 9.81 -5.57
N ALA A 48 -7.33 8.52 -5.75
CA ALA A 48 -6.04 7.90 -5.48
C ALA A 48 -4.94 8.46 -6.39
N ALA A 49 -5.23 8.67 -7.67
CA ALA A 49 -4.29 9.26 -8.61
C ALA A 49 -3.90 10.70 -8.23
N LEU A 50 -4.87 11.51 -7.79
CA LEU A 50 -4.61 12.87 -7.30
C LEU A 50 -3.74 12.86 -6.03
N GLN A 51 -4.03 11.94 -5.10
CA GLN A 51 -3.28 11.84 -3.86
C GLN A 51 -1.84 11.38 -4.10
N ALA A 52 -1.64 10.39 -4.98
CA ALA A 52 -0.33 9.91 -5.39
C ALA A 52 0.52 11.02 -6.05
N GLN A 53 -0.11 11.88 -6.85
CA GLN A 53 0.57 13.02 -7.46
C GLN A 53 1.09 14.01 -6.41
N GLN A 54 0.26 14.36 -5.42
CA GLN A 54 0.65 15.27 -4.34
C GLN A 54 1.77 14.69 -3.46
N GLU A 55 1.71 13.39 -3.17
CA GLU A 55 2.74 12.72 -2.38
C GLU A 55 4.10 12.70 -3.10
N MET A 56 4.08 12.45 -4.42
CA MET A 56 5.28 12.48 -5.25
C MET A 56 5.89 13.88 -5.32
N GLU A 57 5.08 14.93 -5.42
CA GLU A 57 5.56 16.33 -5.40
C GLU A 57 6.20 16.68 -4.05
N ARG A 58 5.60 16.28 -2.93
CA ARG A 58 6.18 16.50 -1.60
C ARG A 58 7.50 15.77 -1.41
N MET A 59 7.59 14.53 -1.86
CA MET A 59 8.82 13.76 -1.80
C MET A 59 9.92 14.41 -2.63
N LYS A 60 9.59 14.88 -3.85
CA LYS A 60 10.54 15.58 -4.72
C LYS A 60 11.03 16.89 -4.11
N ALA A 61 10.15 17.67 -3.48
CA ALA A 61 10.53 18.89 -2.78
C ALA A 61 11.48 18.62 -1.59
N GLN A 62 11.24 17.54 -0.84
CA GLN A 62 12.09 17.17 0.29
C GLN A 62 13.49 16.73 -0.16
N VAL A 63 13.58 15.96 -1.25
CA VAL A 63 14.88 15.57 -1.84
C VAL A 63 15.64 16.79 -2.37
N ALA A 64 14.95 17.71 -3.04
CA ALA A 64 15.58 18.94 -3.53
C ALA A 64 16.13 19.82 -2.39
N ALA A 65 15.42 19.92 -1.26
CA ALA A 65 15.89 20.66 -0.09
C ALA A 65 17.14 20.03 0.55
N LEU A 66 17.20 18.69 0.64
CA LEU A 66 18.38 17.98 1.14
C LEU A 66 19.59 18.16 0.21
N GLN A 67 19.37 18.18 -1.11
CA GLN A 67 20.44 18.34 -2.08
C GLN A 67 21.01 19.78 -2.08
N ALA A 68 20.18 20.79 -1.83
CA ALA A 68 20.63 22.18 -1.70
C ALA A 68 21.51 22.43 -0.46
N THR A 69 21.25 21.73 0.65
CA THR A 69 22.10 21.83 1.86
C THR A 69 23.52 21.29 1.64
N GLN A 70 23.71 20.32 0.73
CA GLN A 70 25.05 19.77 0.49
C GLN A 70 25.93 20.64 -0.42
N ALA A 71 25.37 21.70 -1.03
CA ALA A 71 26.09 22.58 -1.95
C ALA A 71 26.47 23.95 -1.34
N GLN A 72 26.35 24.13 -0.03
CA GLN A 72 26.95 25.29 0.64
C GLN A 72 28.47 25.04 0.83
N PRO A 73 29.35 25.91 0.29
CA PRO A 73 30.74 25.91 0.67
C PRO A 73 30.79 26.27 2.16
N ALA A 74 31.13 25.29 3.00
CA ALA A 74 31.38 25.53 4.41
C ALA A 74 32.50 26.58 4.53
N ALA A 75 32.19 27.71 5.17
CA ALA A 75 33.22 28.55 5.75
C ALA A 75 34.06 27.67 6.70
N PRO A 76 35.39 27.84 6.77
CA PRO A 76 36.23 26.99 7.59
C PRO A 76 35.93 27.23 9.07
N THR A 77 34.97 26.49 9.60
CA THR A 77 34.87 26.25 11.03
C THR A 77 36.11 25.43 11.38
N ALA A 78 36.95 25.98 12.26
CA ALA A 78 38.07 25.25 12.84
C ALA A 78 37.58 23.84 13.23
N PRO A 79 38.33 22.78 12.89
CA PRO A 79 37.88 21.42 13.15
C PRO A 79 37.65 21.31 14.65
N ALA A 80 36.39 21.12 15.05
CA ALA A 80 36.11 20.56 16.36
C ALA A 80 36.94 19.28 16.42
N ALA A 81 37.91 19.27 17.33
CA ALA A 81 38.93 18.24 17.44
C ALA A 81 38.29 16.86 17.31
N GLN A 82 38.58 16.16 16.22
CA GLN A 82 38.07 14.84 15.86
C GLN A 82 38.02 13.92 17.08
N PRO A 83 36.85 13.70 17.70
CA PRO A 83 36.65 12.53 18.53
C PRO A 83 36.37 11.32 17.62
N ASP A 84 36.25 11.52 16.30
CA ASP A 84 35.34 10.75 15.47
C ASP A 84 35.65 9.26 15.40
N LEU A 85 36.86 8.85 15.05
CA LEU A 85 37.12 7.41 14.87
C LEU A 85 37.31 6.67 16.19
N LEU A 86 38.08 7.22 17.13
CA LEU A 86 38.32 6.56 18.41
C LEU A 86 37.05 6.54 19.29
N ALA A 87 36.27 7.63 19.33
CA ALA A 87 35.02 7.64 20.08
C ALA A 87 33.98 6.70 19.47
N GLN A 88 33.89 6.61 18.13
CA GLN A 88 33.02 5.63 17.47
C GLN A 88 33.46 4.19 17.76
N LEU A 89 34.76 3.89 17.76
CA LEU A 89 35.28 2.57 18.15
C LEU A 89 34.95 2.24 19.62
N THR A 90 35.05 3.20 20.54
CA THR A 90 34.66 3.02 21.95
C THR A 90 33.16 2.79 22.10
N GLN A 91 32.33 3.50 21.35
CA GLN A 91 30.88 3.33 21.39
C GLN A 91 30.45 1.97 20.84
N LEU A 92 31.08 1.49 19.76
CA LEU A 92 30.86 0.15 19.23
C LEU A 92 31.29 -0.95 20.22
N SER A 93 32.41 -0.75 20.93
CA SER A 93 32.84 -1.66 22.03
C SER A 93 31.78 -1.74 23.11
N HIS A 94 31.29 -0.60 23.59
CA HIS A 94 30.29 -0.55 24.65
C HIS A 94 28.97 -1.23 24.24
N LEU A 95 28.55 -1.08 22.98
CA LEU A 95 27.34 -1.73 22.46
C LEU A 95 27.51 -3.25 22.31
N LYS A 96 28.71 -3.72 21.94
CA LYS A 96 29.06 -5.15 21.94
C LYS A 96 29.05 -5.72 23.37
N ASP A 97 29.67 -5.03 24.33
CA ASP A 97 29.73 -5.47 25.73
C ASP A 97 28.34 -5.47 26.40
N ALA A 98 27.47 -4.55 25.99
CA ALA A 98 26.06 -4.52 26.39
C ALA A 98 25.20 -5.62 25.72
N GLY A 99 25.77 -6.42 24.81
CA GLY A 99 25.07 -7.45 24.05
C GLY A 99 24.07 -6.91 23.02
N ALA A 100 24.14 -5.61 22.70
CA ALA A 100 23.29 -4.96 21.70
C ALA A 100 23.79 -5.16 20.26
N LEU A 101 25.06 -5.57 20.10
CA LEU A 101 25.68 -5.92 18.82
C LEU A 101 26.30 -7.31 18.92
N THR A 102 26.19 -8.07 17.84
CA THR A 102 26.92 -9.34 17.69
C THR A 102 28.37 -9.09 17.25
N GLU A 103 29.26 -10.06 17.48
CA GLU A 103 30.68 -9.93 17.09
C GLU A 103 30.83 -9.70 15.58
N GLU A 104 30.00 -10.36 14.76
CA GLU A 104 30.01 -10.20 13.31
C GLU A 104 29.64 -8.76 12.89
N GLU A 105 28.62 -8.18 13.50
CA GLU A 105 28.20 -6.80 13.24
C GLU A 105 29.24 -5.77 13.69
N PHE A 106 29.90 -6.02 14.83
CA PHE A 106 30.98 -5.19 15.32
C PHE A 106 32.17 -5.16 14.33
N GLN A 107 32.59 -6.31 13.81
CA GLN A 107 33.71 -6.38 12.87
C GLN A 107 33.39 -5.70 11.53
N LEU A 108 32.16 -5.84 11.04
CA LEU A 108 31.71 -5.13 9.84
C LEU A 108 31.69 -3.61 10.03
N ALA A 109 31.21 -3.13 11.18
CA ALA A 109 31.22 -1.70 11.50
C ALA A 109 32.64 -1.15 11.64
N LYS A 110 33.53 -1.89 12.30
CA LYS A 110 34.94 -1.53 12.43
C LYS A 110 35.66 -1.50 11.08
N ALA A 111 35.42 -2.47 10.21
CA ALA A 111 35.99 -2.51 8.85
C ALA A 111 35.49 -1.35 7.99
N LYS A 112 34.22 -0.95 8.12
CA LYS A 112 33.67 0.24 7.45
C LYS A 112 34.26 1.55 7.95
N LEU A 113 34.68 1.61 9.22
CA LEU A 113 35.29 2.80 9.81
C LEU A 113 36.79 2.94 9.51
N LEU A 114 37.47 1.83 9.23
CA LEU A 114 38.92 1.80 8.96
C LEU A 114 39.26 1.60 7.47
N GLY A 115 38.27 1.36 6.63
CA GLY A 115 38.40 0.99 5.22
C GLY A 115 38.20 2.14 4.26
#